data_AF-A0A914Y3I6-F1
#
_entry.id   AF-A0A914Y3I6-F1
#
_cell.length_a   1.000
_cell.length_b   1.000
_cell.length_c   1.000
_cell.angle_alpha   90.00
_cell.angle_beta   90.00
_cell.angle_gamma   90.00
#
_symmetry.space_group_name_H-M   'P 1'
#
loop_
_entity.id
_entity.type
_entity.pdbx_description
1 polymer ?
#
loop_
_entity_poly.entity_id
_entity_poly.type
_entity_poly.pdbx_seq_one_letter_code
_entity_poly.pdbx_strand_id
1 'polypeptide(L)'
;MSLESYIPKEITQQIKFLKKYPEYDGRGIKIAIIDSDVVDTSLTGMQKTTTGLPKIIECLGRPMIKIDTSTIVKKNGKNFIIALTGRKLKIPSKWKNPSDEWHIGSKPIEELLFKNMELECEGNKELAKNQNKDELTLLKDKIVDCIVWFDGKKWRACIDTSLNARFSNLENATVLANFDEENEVGYFLKKIPYCVNIVENGNSLEIRLPYDDHPSQVTHVAAAYFPDNPEASGLAPGAQIISVHSIYCENLENTVKNIGDF
;
A
#
# COMPACT_ATOMS: atom_id res chain seq x y z
N MET A 1 -16.73 22.94 -0.81
CA MET A 1 -17.65 22.03 -1.54
C MET A 1 -17.44 20.64 -0.94
N SER A 2 -18.48 19.93 -0.50
CA SER A 2 -18.31 18.58 0.08
C SER A 2 -18.04 17.55 -1.03
N LEU A 3 -17.25 16.50 -0.75
CA LEU A 3 -16.97 15.43 -1.73
C LEU A 3 -18.26 14.80 -2.30
N GLU A 4 -19.32 14.76 -1.50
CA GLU A 4 -20.67 14.31 -1.87
C GLU A 4 -21.21 15.03 -3.13
N SER A 5 -20.86 16.30 -3.32
CA SER A 5 -21.29 17.09 -4.50
C SER A 5 -20.62 16.67 -5.82
N TYR A 6 -19.54 15.88 -5.76
CA TYR A 6 -18.84 15.38 -6.94
C TYR A 6 -19.28 13.98 -7.37
N ILE A 7 -20.12 13.28 -6.58
CA ILE A 7 -20.61 11.95 -6.93
C ILE A 7 -21.91 12.13 -7.76
N PRO A 8 -21.93 11.80 -9.06
CA PRO A 8 -23.02 12.18 -9.96
C PRO A 8 -24.25 11.25 -9.83
N LYS A 9 -24.69 10.92 -8.60
CA LYS A 9 -25.78 9.97 -8.32
C LYS A 9 -27.13 10.39 -8.93
N GLU A 10 -27.42 11.68 -8.90
CA GLU A 10 -28.68 12.22 -9.45
C GLU A 10 -28.71 12.11 -10.98
N ILE A 11 -27.64 12.58 -11.64
CA ILE A 11 -27.52 12.59 -13.10
C ILE A 11 -27.45 11.16 -13.65
N THR A 12 -26.74 10.26 -12.97
CA THR A 12 -26.67 8.83 -13.31
C THR A 12 -27.94 8.06 -12.93
N GLN A 13 -28.87 8.68 -12.19
CA GLN A 13 -30.10 8.06 -11.66
C GLN A 13 -29.84 6.84 -10.76
N GLN A 14 -28.64 6.72 -10.20
CA GLN A 14 -28.19 5.58 -9.41
C GLN A 14 -29.13 5.30 -8.23
N ILE A 15 -29.61 6.35 -7.56
CA ILE A 15 -30.55 6.22 -6.43
C ILE A 15 -31.85 5.55 -6.88
N LYS A 16 -32.41 5.93 -8.03
CA LYS A 16 -33.65 5.33 -8.55
C LYS A 16 -33.41 3.88 -8.99
N PHE A 17 -32.26 3.62 -9.59
CA PHE A 17 -31.87 2.28 -10.02
C PHE A 17 -31.74 1.32 -8.83
N LEU A 18 -31.02 1.69 -7.77
CA LEU A 18 -30.85 0.87 -6.58
C LEU A 18 -32.13 0.72 -5.76
N LYS A 19 -33.04 1.70 -5.77
CA LYS A 19 -34.38 1.53 -5.20
C LYS A 19 -35.18 0.42 -5.88
N LYS A 20 -35.02 0.26 -7.20
CA LYS A 20 -35.69 -0.78 -7.99
C LYS A 20 -34.96 -2.13 -7.92
N TYR A 21 -33.62 -2.08 -7.86
CA TYR A 21 -32.76 -3.25 -7.80
C TYR A 21 -31.72 -3.12 -6.66
N PRO A 22 -32.12 -3.40 -5.41
CA PRO A 22 -31.27 -3.16 -4.24
C PRO A 22 -29.95 -3.92 -4.23
N GLU A 23 -29.88 -5.02 -4.98
CA GLU A 23 -28.68 -5.87 -5.05
C GLU A 23 -27.78 -5.57 -6.25
N TYR A 24 -28.14 -4.62 -7.12
CA TYR A 24 -27.31 -4.23 -8.26
C TYR A 24 -26.40 -3.05 -7.93
N ASP A 25 -25.73 -3.15 -6.77
CA ASP A 25 -24.77 -2.19 -6.22
C ASP A 25 -23.33 -2.41 -6.70
N GLY A 26 -23.14 -3.31 -7.67
CA GLY A 26 -21.82 -3.71 -8.18
C GLY A 26 -21.22 -4.93 -7.48
N ARG A 27 -21.94 -5.59 -6.56
CA ARG A 27 -21.48 -6.87 -5.99
C ARG A 27 -21.10 -7.89 -7.06
N GLY A 28 -19.98 -8.58 -6.85
CA GLY A 28 -19.44 -9.55 -7.81
C GLY A 28 -18.75 -8.92 -9.03
N ILE A 29 -18.67 -7.59 -9.12
CA ILE A 29 -17.94 -6.88 -10.17
C ILE A 29 -16.58 -6.42 -9.63
N LYS A 30 -15.55 -6.54 -10.48
CA LYS A 30 -14.22 -6.00 -10.26
C LYS A 30 -13.99 -4.83 -11.20
N ILE A 31 -13.48 -3.72 -10.68
CA ILE A 31 -13.16 -2.51 -11.44
C ILE A 31 -11.66 -2.29 -11.33
N ALA A 32 -10.98 -2.22 -12.47
CA ALA A 32 -9.59 -1.78 -12.52
C ALA A 32 -9.54 -0.26 -12.60
N ILE A 33 -8.84 0.38 -11.67
CA ILE A 33 -8.58 1.82 -11.66
C ILE A 33 -7.17 2.02 -12.18
N ILE A 34 -7.06 2.44 -13.45
CA ILE A 34 -5.79 2.73 -14.11
C ILE A 34 -5.56 4.23 -14.05
N ASP A 35 -4.59 4.67 -13.26
CA ASP A 35 -4.40 6.10 -12.95
C ASP A 35 -2.91 6.48 -12.80
N SER A 36 -2.62 7.76 -12.51
CA SER A 36 -1.27 8.29 -12.30
C SER A 36 -0.49 7.55 -11.21
N ASP A 37 -1.18 7.04 -10.18
CA ASP A 37 -0.59 6.35 -9.04
C ASP A 37 -1.54 5.25 -8.48
N VAL A 38 -1.14 4.60 -7.39
CA VAL A 38 -1.96 3.64 -6.66
C VAL A 38 -2.98 4.31 -5.74
N VAL A 39 -4.08 3.62 -5.47
CA VAL A 39 -5.13 4.06 -4.56
C VAL A 39 -4.66 3.94 -3.11
N ASP A 40 -5.01 4.93 -2.28
CA ASP A 40 -4.79 4.85 -0.84
C ASP A 40 -5.73 3.81 -0.21
N THR A 41 -5.15 2.65 0.10
CA THR A 41 -5.82 1.50 0.70
C THR A 41 -6.19 1.69 2.16
N SER A 42 -5.72 2.75 2.81
CA SER A 42 -6.02 3.03 4.21
C SER A 42 -7.29 3.85 4.41
N LEU A 43 -7.87 4.39 3.34
CA LEU A 43 -9.08 5.20 3.41
C LEU A 43 -10.28 4.40 3.90
N THR A 44 -11.10 5.00 4.77
CA THR A 44 -12.28 4.35 5.38
C THR A 44 -13.26 3.79 4.34
N GLY A 45 -13.48 4.53 3.25
CA GLY A 45 -14.35 4.10 2.14
C GLY A 45 -13.78 2.98 1.28
N MET A 46 -12.50 2.63 1.49
CA MET A 46 -11.71 1.67 0.70
C MET A 46 -11.45 0.36 1.44
N GLN A 47 -12.14 0.11 2.56
CA GLN A 47 -11.90 -1.08 3.38
C GLN A 47 -12.72 -2.29 2.91
N LYS A 48 -14.04 -2.11 2.76
CA LYS A 48 -14.97 -3.23 2.49
C LYS A 48 -16.01 -2.89 1.44
N THR A 49 -16.56 -3.91 0.80
CA THR A 49 -17.76 -3.80 -0.04
C THR A 49 -19.02 -3.88 0.81
N THR A 50 -20.19 -3.64 0.20
CA THR A 50 -21.52 -3.83 0.83
C THR A 50 -21.77 -5.25 1.34
N THR A 51 -21.00 -6.24 0.88
CA THR A 51 -21.09 -7.64 1.29
C THR A 51 -20.00 -8.05 2.29
N GLY A 52 -19.16 -7.10 2.73
CA GLY A 52 -18.11 -7.33 3.71
C GLY A 52 -16.80 -7.88 3.14
N LEU A 53 -16.72 -8.10 1.82
CA LEU A 53 -15.48 -8.47 1.14
C LEU A 53 -14.48 -7.32 1.13
N PRO A 54 -13.17 -7.58 1.03
CA PRO A 54 -12.17 -6.54 0.82
C PRO A 54 -12.51 -5.68 -0.40
N LYS A 55 -12.46 -4.36 -0.22
CA LYS A 55 -12.78 -3.41 -1.29
C LYS A 55 -11.66 -3.33 -2.32
N ILE A 56 -10.42 -3.13 -1.90
CA ILE A 56 -9.25 -3.19 -2.78
C ILE A 56 -8.63 -4.57 -2.61
N ILE A 57 -8.58 -5.32 -3.69
CA ILE A 57 -8.06 -6.70 -3.68
C ILE A 57 -6.62 -6.81 -4.16
N GLU A 58 -6.15 -5.83 -4.93
CA GLU A 58 -4.79 -5.80 -5.44
C GLU A 58 -4.38 -4.37 -5.80
N CYS A 59 -3.09 -4.09 -5.65
CA CYS A 59 -2.42 -2.88 -6.08
C CYS A 59 -1.28 -3.25 -7.04
N LEU A 60 -1.54 -3.15 -8.34
CA LEU A 60 -0.57 -3.38 -9.41
C LEU A 60 0.13 -2.07 -9.80
N GLY A 61 1.41 -2.15 -10.11
CA GLY A 61 2.21 -1.00 -10.53
C GLY A 61 3.67 -1.40 -10.68
N ARG A 62 4.50 -0.57 -11.34
CA ARG A 62 5.95 -0.68 -11.13
C ARG A 62 6.20 -0.56 -9.62
N PRO A 63 7.08 -1.36 -9.01
CA PRO A 63 7.45 -1.15 -7.62
C PRO A 63 8.05 0.24 -7.55
N MET A 64 7.28 1.20 -7.03
CA MET A 64 7.72 2.59 -6.88
C MET A 64 9.05 2.59 -6.13
N ILE A 65 9.16 1.68 -5.15
CA ILE A 65 10.42 1.24 -4.60
C ILE A 65 10.49 -0.30 -4.58
N LYS A 66 11.43 -0.85 -5.35
CA LYS A 66 11.95 -2.22 -5.19
C LYS A 66 13.16 -2.18 -4.26
N ILE A 67 13.13 -3.01 -3.23
CA ILE A 67 14.24 -3.22 -2.30
C ILE A 67 14.78 -4.63 -2.54
N ASP A 68 16.07 -4.70 -2.87
CA ASP A 68 16.79 -5.97 -2.90
C ASP A 68 16.94 -6.49 -1.47
N THR A 69 16.36 -7.67 -1.25
CA THR A 69 16.34 -8.40 0.01
C THR A 69 17.00 -9.79 -0.15
N SER A 70 17.78 -9.99 -1.22
CA SER A 70 18.45 -11.26 -1.51
C SER A 70 19.56 -11.65 -0.52
N THR A 71 20.02 -10.71 0.30
CA THR A 71 21.01 -11.01 1.35
C THR A 71 20.34 -11.70 2.53
N ILE A 72 20.78 -12.90 2.85
CA ILE A 72 20.23 -13.73 3.94
C ILE A 72 21.17 -13.72 5.15
N VAL A 73 20.60 -13.50 6.33
CA VAL A 73 21.29 -13.59 7.62
C VAL A 73 20.55 -14.51 8.59
N LYS A 74 21.25 -15.00 9.62
CA LYS A 74 20.67 -15.78 10.72
C LYS A 74 20.73 -15.01 12.02
N LYS A 75 19.84 -15.33 12.96
CA LYS A 75 19.91 -14.75 14.31
C LYS A 75 21.21 -15.18 14.99
N ASN A 76 21.82 -14.26 15.72
CA ASN A 76 22.82 -14.64 16.71
C ASN A 76 22.15 -15.29 17.93
N GLY A 77 22.95 -15.93 18.79
CA GLY A 77 22.47 -16.62 20.01
C GLY A 77 21.74 -15.74 21.05
N LYS A 78 21.43 -14.48 20.74
CA LYS A 78 20.64 -13.56 21.57
C LYS A 78 19.44 -12.95 20.82
N ASN A 79 18.93 -13.60 19.77
CA ASN A 79 17.81 -13.14 18.94
C ASN A 79 18.03 -11.79 18.24
N PHE A 80 19.26 -11.50 17.81
CA PHE A 80 19.53 -10.33 16.98
C PHE A 80 20.01 -10.69 15.59
N ILE A 81 19.70 -9.85 14.63
CA ILE A 81 20.34 -9.82 13.31
C ILE A 81 21.10 -8.50 13.13
N ILE A 82 22.06 -8.48 12.22
CA ILE A 82 22.76 -7.28 11.79
C ILE A 82 22.25 -6.92 10.40
N ALA A 83 21.68 -5.73 10.26
CA ALA A 83 21.15 -5.24 9.00
C ALA A 83 22.26 -4.75 8.04
N LEU A 84 21.92 -4.42 6.79
CA LEU A 84 22.90 -3.94 5.81
C LEU A 84 23.55 -2.62 6.22
N THR A 85 22.83 -1.78 6.97
CA THR A 85 23.35 -0.55 7.58
C THR A 85 24.32 -0.79 8.75
N GLY A 86 24.51 -2.04 9.17
CA GLY A 86 25.24 -2.41 10.38
C GLY A 86 24.44 -2.24 11.68
N ARG A 87 23.18 -1.80 11.61
CA ARG A 87 22.29 -1.70 12.79
C ARG A 87 21.98 -3.08 13.35
N LYS A 88 21.88 -3.15 14.68
CA LYS A 88 21.52 -4.37 15.41
C LYS A 88 20.02 -4.40 15.66
N LEU A 89 19.32 -5.37 15.07
CA LEU A 89 17.86 -5.48 15.16
C LEU A 89 17.49 -6.64 16.09
N LYS A 90 16.70 -6.37 17.14
CA LYS A 90 16.15 -7.40 18.02
C LYS A 90 14.91 -8.01 17.40
N ILE A 91 14.97 -9.31 17.10
CA ILE A 91 13.86 -10.06 16.55
C ILE A 91 12.94 -10.52 17.69
N PRO A 92 11.64 -10.17 17.63
CA PRO A 92 10.64 -10.63 18.58
C PRO A 92 10.53 -12.15 18.59
N SER A 93 10.45 -12.76 19.78
CA SER A 93 10.29 -14.22 19.88
C SER A 93 8.94 -14.71 19.35
N LYS A 94 7.95 -13.81 19.22
CA LYS A 94 6.64 -14.10 18.62
C LYS A 94 6.69 -14.27 17.10
N TRP A 95 7.73 -13.77 16.42
CA TRP A 95 7.87 -13.94 14.98
C TRP A 95 8.30 -15.37 14.66
N LYS A 96 7.44 -16.08 13.93
CA LYS A 96 7.73 -17.43 13.47
C LYS A 96 8.61 -17.34 12.24
N ASN A 97 9.66 -18.16 12.21
CA ASN A 97 10.52 -18.35 11.05
C ASN A 97 11.17 -19.74 11.19
N PRO A 98 10.60 -20.79 10.56
CA PRO A 98 11.10 -22.16 10.71
C PRO A 98 12.51 -22.38 10.15
N SER A 99 12.94 -21.64 9.12
CA SER A 99 14.27 -21.79 8.52
C SER A 99 15.36 -21.02 9.29
N ASP A 100 14.95 -20.05 10.11
CA ASP A 100 15.82 -19.04 10.72
C ASP A 100 16.62 -18.21 9.69
N GLU A 101 16.12 -18.15 8.45
CA GLU A 101 16.69 -17.35 7.38
C GLU A 101 15.93 -16.02 7.29
N TRP A 102 16.67 -14.93 7.44
CA TRP A 102 16.13 -13.56 7.43
C TRP A 102 16.71 -12.83 6.24
N HIS A 103 15.85 -12.51 5.28
CA HIS A 103 16.18 -11.71 4.12
C HIS A 103 16.27 -10.25 4.56
N ILE A 104 17.35 -9.56 4.22
CA ILE A 104 17.59 -8.17 4.63
C ILE A 104 17.84 -7.29 3.42
N GLY A 105 17.26 -6.09 3.49
CA GLY A 105 17.40 -5.05 2.49
C GLY A 105 17.47 -3.69 3.17
N SER A 106 17.87 -2.67 2.42
CA SER A 106 17.90 -1.31 2.95
C SER A 106 17.65 -0.30 1.84
N LYS A 107 17.04 0.83 2.19
CA LYS A 107 16.77 1.90 1.23
C LYS A 107 16.83 3.26 1.92
N PRO A 108 17.41 4.29 1.28
CA PRO A 108 17.26 5.66 1.77
C PRO A 108 15.78 6.00 1.91
N ILE A 109 15.38 6.56 3.05
CA ILE A 109 13.98 6.94 3.29
C ILE A 109 13.53 8.02 2.30
N GLU A 110 14.47 8.82 1.80
CA GLU A 110 14.19 9.81 0.78
C GLU A 110 13.72 9.19 -0.54
N GLU A 111 14.27 8.03 -0.91
CA GLU A 111 13.79 7.29 -2.08
C GLU A 111 12.40 6.71 -1.83
N LEU A 112 12.03 6.47 -0.56
CA LEU A 112 10.70 6.00 -0.16
C LEU A 112 9.66 7.12 -0.05
N LEU A 113 10.05 8.38 0.07
CA LEU A 113 9.11 9.46 0.36
C LEU A 113 9.12 10.56 -0.71
N PHE A 114 10.17 10.63 -1.54
CA PHE A 114 10.42 11.79 -2.41
C PHE A 114 10.74 11.43 -3.86
N LYS A 115 10.88 10.15 -4.23
CA LYS A 115 11.36 9.77 -5.59
C LYS A 115 10.34 9.98 -6.72
N ASN A 116 9.11 10.38 -6.41
CA ASN A 116 8.13 10.81 -7.43
C ASN A 116 8.09 12.33 -7.65
N MET A 117 8.96 13.12 -7.02
CA MET A 117 8.97 14.58 -7.25
C MET A 117 9.59 15.01 -8.60
N GLU A 118 10.27 14.10 -9.32
CA GLU A 118 10.90 14.41 -10.61
C GLU A 118 10.10 13.92 -11.83
N LEU A 119 9.09 13.07 -11.63
CA LEU A 119 8.24 12.57 -12.70
C LEU A 119 6.79 13.05 -12.49
N GLU A 120 6.49 14.13 -13.20
CA GLU A 120 5.18 14.63 -13.62
C GLU A 120 4.48 15.75 -12.78
N CYS A 121 4.15 16.80 -13.53
CA CYS A 121 3.31 17.97 -13.26
C CYS A 121 3.85 19.08 -12.33
N GLU A 122 4.09 20.26 -12.93
CA GLU A 122 4.45 21.53 -12.27
C GLU A 122 3.47 21.98 -11.17
N GLY A 123 2.30 21.36 -11.06
CA GLY A 123 1.27 21.62 -10.05
C GLY A 123 1.56 21.06 -8.64
N ASN A 124 2.35 19.98 -8.51
CA ASN A 124 2.60 19.33 -7.21
C ASN A 124 3.71 19.97 -6.37
N LYS A 125 4.29 21.07 -6.86
CA LYS A 125 5.23 21.90 -6.07
C LYS A 125 4.59 22.45 -4.78
N GLU A 126 3.26 22.51 -4.67
CA GLU A 126 2.58 23.00 -3.47
C GLU A 126 2.41 21.96 -2.36
N LEU A 127 2.16 20.68 -2.69
CA LEU A 127 2.17 19.58 -1.71
C LEU A 127 3.57 19.41 -1.10
N ALA A 128 4.62 19.57 -1.92
CA ALA A 128 6.01 19.59 -1.46
C ALA A 128 6.38 20.83 -0.63
N LYS A 129 5.66 21.95 -0.79
CA LYS A 129 5.87 23.18 0.02
C LYS A 129 5.16 23.13 1.37
N ASN A 130 4.09 22.33 1.50
CA ASN A 130 3.28 22.20 2.72
C ASN A 130 3.77 21.09 3.67
N GLN A 131 4.72 20.26 3.25
CA GLN A 131 5.42 19.38 4.18
C GLN A 131 6.42 20.22 4.99
N ASN A 132 6.41 20.07 6.32
CA ASN A 132 7.34 20.73 7.24
C ASN A 132 8.78 20.51 6.76
N LYS A 133 9.39 21.52 6.15
CA LYS A 133 10.81 21.50 5.72
C LYS A 133 11.75 21.05 6.83
N ASP A 134 11.36 21.28 8.09
CA ASP A 134 12.08 20.85 9.29
C ASP A 134 12.03 19.34 9.51
N GLU A 135 10.89 18.67 9.29
CA GLU A 135 10.78 17.20 9.36
C GLU A 135 11.56 16.54 8.22
N LEU A 136 11.52 17.11 7.00
CA LEU A 136 12.30 16.59 5.86
C LEU A 136 13.81 16.67 6.09
N THR A 137 14.29 17.77 6.67
CA THR A 137 15.72 17.94 6.95
C THR A 137 16.22 16.90 7.97
N LEU A 138 15.36 16.48 8.91
CA LEU A 138 15.66 15.45 9.90
C LEU A 138 15.73 14.02 9.32
N LEU A 139 15.10 13.81 8.15
CA LEU A 139 15.07 12.52 7.44
C LEU A 139 16.20 12.38 6.41
N LYS A 140 16.97 13.45 6.18
CA LYS A 140 18.11 13.44 5.26
C LYS A 140 19.13 12.38 5.68
N ASP A 141 19.65 11.65 4.71
CA ASP A 141 20.64 10.58 4.88
C ASP A 141 20.18 9.41 5.78
N LYS A 142 18.88 9.32 6.10
CA LYS A 142 18.33 8.21 6.89
C LYS A 142 18.04 7.03 5.97
N ILE A 143 18.41 5.85 6.45
CA ILE A 143 18.19 4.58 5.76
C ILE A 143 17.20 3.76 6.58
N VAL A 144 16.21 3.18 5.93
CA VAL A 144 15.35 2.15 6.55
C VAL A 144 15.96 0.78 6.30
N ASP A 145 15.87 -0.10 7.29
CA ASP A 145 16.20 -1.51 7.11
C ASP A 145 14.90 -2.30 6.93
N CYS A 146 14.91 -3.21 5.98
CA CYS A 146 13.78 -4.09 5.69
C CYS A 146 14.18 -5.51 6.03
N ILE A 147 13.27 -6.24 6.65
CA ILE A 147 13.42 -7.65 6.99
C ILE A 147 12.28 -8.41 6.34
N VAL A 148 12.61 -9.47 5.62
CA VAL A 148 11.67 -10.38 5.00
C VAL A 148 11.96 -11.80 5.49
N TRP A 149 10.91 -12.59 5.73
CA TRP A 149 11.06 -13.99 6.12
C TRP A 149 9.79 -14.79 5.81
N PHE A 150 9.91 -16.11 5.76
CA PHE A 150 8.77 -17.00 5.64
C PHE A 150 8.34 -17.50 7.03
N ASP A 151 7.09 -17.28 7.42
CA ASP A 151 6.61 -17.62 8.77
C ASP A 151 6.18 -19.10 8.95
N GLY A 152 6.35 -19.89 7.88
CA GLY A 152 5.86 -21.27 7.78
C GLY A 152 4.53 -21.40 7.05
N LYS A 153 3.85 -20.27 6.76
CA LYS A 153 2.62 -20.23 5.97
C LYS A 153 2.71 -19.24 4.82
N LYS A 154 3.29 -18.08 5.06
CA LYS A 154 3.38 -16.98 4.10
C LYS A 154 4.63 -16.13 4.31
N TRP A 155 4.93 -15.31 3.33
CA TRP A 155 5.99 -14.32 3.42
C TRP A 155 5.55 -13.14 4.29
N ARG A 156 6.48 -12.66 5.11
CA ARG A 156 6.30 -11.55 6.04
C ARG A 156 7.39 -10.52 5.80
N ALA A 157 7.03 -9.25 5.90
CA ALA A 157 7.95 -8.13 5.85
C ALA A 157 7.77 -7.21 7.06
N CYS A 158 8.89 -6.67 7.54
CA CYS A 158 8.93 -5.60 8.52
C CYS A 158 9.87 -4.52 8.02
N ILE A 159 9.41 -3.26 8.05
CA ILE A 159 10.24 -2.11 7.72
C ILE A 159 10.59 -1.38 9.02
N ASP A 160 11.87 -1.37 9.37
CA ASP A 160 12.36 -0.66 10.54
C ASP A 160 12.40 0.84 10.28
N THR A 161 11.39 1.53 10.81
CA THR A 161 11.26 2.99 10.77
C THR A 161 11.93 3.68 11.96
N SER A 162 12.70 2.96 12.79
CA SER A 162 13.46 3.58 13.89
C SER A 162 14.79 4.16 13.38
N LEU A 163 14.70 5.29 12.69
CA LEU A 163 15.76 5.92 11.88
C LEU A 163 17.03 6.37 12.64
N ASN A 164 17.02 6.41 13.98
CA ASN A 164 18.04 7.09 14.77
C ASN A 164 18.85 6.20 15.72
N ALA A 165 18.62 4.89 15.71
CA ALA A 165 19.24 4.00 16.69
C ALA A 165 20.23 3.03 16.05
N ARG A 166 21.42 2.86 16.66
CA ARG A 166 22.32 1.72 16.36
C ARG A 166 21.71 0.36 16.71
N PHE A 167 20.63 0.40 17.50
CA PHE A 167 19.90 -0.73 18.04
C PHE A 167 18.41 -0.49 17.89
N SER A 168 17.70 -1.41 17.25
CA SER A 168 16.25 -1.33 17.07
C SER A 168 15.58 -2.52 17.74
N ASN A 169 14.56 -2.26 18.56
CA ASN A 169 13.74 -3.32 19.15
C ASN A 169 12.41 -3.42 18.40
N LEU A 170 12.19 -4.54 17.71
CA LEU A 170 11.06 -4.68 16.78
C LEU A 170 9.80 -5.29 17.41
N GLU A 171 9.70 -5.36 18.75
CA GLU A 171 8.55 -5.94 19.45
C GLU A 171 7.21 -5.32 19.05
N ASN A 172 7.20 -4.02 18.74
CA ASN A 172 6.00 -3.28 18.34
C ASN A 172 6.04 -2.89 16.85
N ALA A 173 6.93 -3.50 16.06
CA ALA A 173 7.00 -3.21 14.64
C ALA A 173 5.79 -3.81 13.91
N THR A 174 5.29 -3.07 12.91
CA THR A 174 4.28 -3.58 11.99
C THR A 174 4.89 -4.67 11.13
N VAL A 175 4.18 -5.80 11.03
CA VAL A 175 4.55 -6.93 10.19
C VAL A 175 3.44 -7.11 9.17
N LEU A 176 3.77 -7.06 7.89
CA LEU A 176 2.81 -7.19 6.80
C LEU A 176 3.08 -8.48 6.02
N ALA A 177 2.05 -9.06 5.42
CA ALA A 177 2.17 -10.02 4.33
C ALA A 177 2.01 -9.30 2.97
N ASN A 178 1.98 -10.07 1.88
CA ASN A 178 1.54 -9.54 0.59
C ASN A 178 0.12 -8.95 0.73
N PHE A 179 -0.12 -7.83 0.05
CA PHE A 179 -1.36 -7.07 0.23
C PHE A 179 -2.60 -7.86 -0.18
N ASP A 180 -2.51 -8.66 -1.22
CA ASP A 180 -3.57 -9.54 -1.72
C ASP A 180 -3.98 -10.63 -0.69
N GLU A 181 -3.08 -11.00 0.23
CA GLU A 181 -3.35 -12.04 1.21
C GLU A 181 -4.05 -11.56 2.48
N GLU A 182 -3.77 -10.35 2.97
CA GLU A 182 -4.27 -9.85 4.26
C GLU A 182 -4.92 -8.46 4.20
N ASN A 183 -4.74 -7.73 3.10
CA ASN A 183 -5.22 -6.36 2.90
C ASN A 183 -4.84 -5.41 4.05
N GLU A 184 -3.68 -5.65 4.67
CA GLU A 184 -3.15 -4.83 5.75
C GLU A 184 -2.22 -3.73 5.23
N VAL A 185 -2.20 -2.61 5.95
CA VAL A 185 -1.37 -1.44 5.64
C VAL A 185 -0.47 -1.08 6.81
N GLY A 186 0.76 -0.68 6.50
CA GLY A 186 1.67 -0.05 7.43
C GLY A 186 1.61 1.48 7.30
N TYR A 187 2.28 2.18 8.22
CA TYR A 187 2.39 3.63 8.17
C TYR A 187 3.83 4.11 8.39
N PHE A 188 4.37 4.86 7.44
CA PHE A 188 5.58 5.65 7.66
C PHE A 188 5.23 6.91 8.44
N LEU A 189 6.05 7.22 9.46
CA LEU A 189 5.91 8.41 10.30
C LEU A 189 4.49 8.58 10.89
N LYS A 190 3.75 7.48 11.04
CA LYS A 190 2.33 7.42 11.47
C LYS A 190 1.35 8.20 10.58
N LYS A 191 1.75 8.62 9.38
CA LYS A 191 0.97 9.49 8.50
C LYS A 191 0.78 8.89 7.11
N ILE A 192 1.84 8.33 6.54
CA ILE A 192 1.84 7.92 5.13
C ILE A 192 1.59 6.41 5.07
N PRO A 193 0.43 5.97 4.58
CA PRO A 193 0.10 4.55 4.49
C PRO A 193 0.95 3.87 3.42
N TYR A 194 1.23 2.60 3.61
CA TYR A 194 1.88 1.77 2.60
C TYR A 194 1.40 0.33 2.67
N CYS A 195 1.46 -0.37 1.55
CA CYS A 195 1.37 -1.82 1.52
C CYS A 195 2.63 -2.41 0.86
N VAL A 196 2.76 -3.73 0.94
CA VAL A 196 3.95 -4.43 0.44
C VAL A 196 3.55 -5.64 -0.38
N ASN A 197 4.38 -5.97 -1.39
CA ASN A 197 4.42 -7.29 -2.00
C ASN A 197 5.85 -7.85 -1.89
N ILE A 198 5.92 -9.14 -1.61
CA ILE A 198 7.14 -9.91 -1.44
C ILE A 198 7.16 -10.92 -2.57
N VAL A 199 8.13 -10.74 -3.48
CA VAL A 199 8.25 -11.53 -4.70
C VAL A 199 9.63 -12.19 -4.78
N GLU A 200 9.83 -13.05 -5.78
CA GLU A 200 11.10 -13.75 -6.01
C GLU A 200 11.57 -14.55 -4.78
N ASN A 201 10.65 -15.24 -4.09
CA ASN A 201 10.92 -16.01 -2.87
C ASN A 201 11.62 -15.19 -1.78
N GLY A 202 11.11 -13.98 -1.53
CA GLY A 202 11.64 -13.11 -0.48
C GLY A 202 12.89 -12.32 -0.89
N ASN A 203 13.38 -12.46 -2.12
CA ASN A 203 14.53 -11.72 -2.60
C ASN A 203 14.20 -10.29 -3.02
N SER A 204 12.93 -9.98 -3.27
CA SER A 204 12.48 -8.64 -3.64
C SER A 204 11.30 -8.20 -2.80
N LEU A 205 11.48 -7.10 -2.07
CA LEU A 205 10.41 -6.40 -1.36
C LEU A 205 9.98 -5.18 -2.18
N GLU A 206 8.71 -5.14 -2.54
CA GLU A 206 8.08 -4.03 -3.24
C GLU A 206 7.22 -3.24 -2.25
N ILE A 207 7.47 -1.94 -2.13
CA ILE A 207 6.67 -1.05 -1.28
C ILE A 207 5.83 -0.16 -2.19
N ARG A 208 4.54 -0.03 -1.83
CA ARG A 208 3.58 0.84 -2.52
C ARG A 208 3.06 1.90 -1.57
N LEU A 209 3.06 3.14 -2.05
CA LEU A 209 2.67 4.33 -1.31
C LEU A 209 1.78 5.18 -2.22
N PRO A 210 0.64 5.70 -1.74
CA PRO A 210 -0.17 6.63 -2.50
C PRO A 210 0.44 8.04 -2.38
N TYR A 211 1.09 8.54 -3.42
CA TYR A 211 1.61 9.92 -3.48
C TYR A 211 0.63 10.89 -4.11
N ASP A 212 -0.20 10.39 -5.03
CA ASP A 212 -1.28 11.13 -5.66
C ASP A 212 -2.63 10.76 -5.03
N ASP A 213 -3.47 11.76 -4.73
CA ASP A 213 -4.82 11.54 -4.22
C ASP A 213 -5.83 11.33 -5.36
N HIS A 214 -5.48 11.67 -6.60
CA HIS A 214 -6.34 11.53 -7.77
C HIS A 214 -6.90 10.10 -7.95
N PRO A 215 -6.09 9.01 -7.90
CA PRO A 215 -6.62 7.65 -8.03
C PRO A 215 -7.63 7.31 -6.93
N SER A 216 -7.42 7.85 -5.72
CA SER A 216 -8.32 7.65 -4.59
C SER A 216 -9.64 8.40 -4.75
N GLN A 217 -9.61 9.62 -5.31
CA GLN A 217 -10.82 10.38 -5.64
C GLN A 217 -11.63 9.68 -6.75
N VAL A 218 -10.96 9.19 -7.79
CA VAL A 218 -11.60 8.41 -8.87
C VAL A 218 -12.25 7.15 -8.31
N THR A 219 -11.51 6.42 -7.46
CA THR A 219 -12.03 5.22 -6.78
C THR A 219 -13.21 5.56 -5.86
N HIS A 220 -13.19 6.73 -5.21
CA HIS A 220 -14.29 7.17 -4.35
C HIS A 220 -15.57 7.30 -5.14
N VAL A 221 -15.55 8.05 -6.23
CA VAL A 221 -16.71 8.24 -7.10
C VAL A 221 -17.19 6.89 -7.65
N ALA A 222 -16.26 6.02 -8.06
CA ALA A 222 -16.59 4.73 -8.64
C ALA A 222 -17.27 3.78 -7.62
N ALA A 223 -16.64 3.54 -6.46
CA ALA A 223 -16.98 2.38 -5.64
C ALA A 223 -16.74 2.51 -4.13
N ALA A 224 -16.42 3.69 -3.57
CA ALA A 224 -16.24 3.78 -2.11
C ALA A 224 -17.50 3.35 -1.36
N TYR A 225 -17.33 2.76 -0.18
CA TYR A 225 -18.44 2.30 0.65
C TYR A 225 -18.37 2.89 2.06
N PHE A 226 -19.43 3.63 2.41
CA PHE A 226 -19.62 4.22 3.73
C PHE A 226 -20.95 3.71 4.31
N PRO A 227 -20.95 2.65 5.15
CA PRO A 227 -22.18 2.08 5.70
C PRO A 227 -22.95 3.08 6.57
N ASP A 228 -22.24 3.91 7.34
CA ASP A 228 -22.83 4.89 8.25
C ASP A 228 -23.25 6.19 7.55
N ASN A 229 -22.77 6.42 6.32
CA ASN A 229 -23.19 7.54 5.47
C ASN A 229 -23.35 7.08 4.00
N PRO A 230 -24.45 6.38 3.64
CA PRO A 230 -24.64 5.84 2.29
C PRO A 230 -24.63 6.91 1.19
N GLU A 231 -24.97 8.17 1.50
CA GLU A 231 -24.92 9.28 0.56
C GLU A 231 -23.48 9.64 0.14
N ALA A 232 -22.49 9.37 1.00
CA ALA A 232 -21.07 9.53 0.67
C ALA A 232 -20.46 8.35 -0.11
N SER A 233 -21.17 7.23 -0.24
CA SER A 233 -20.71 6.07 -1.03
C SER A 233 -20.62 6.39 -2.52
N GLY A 234 -19.72 5.72 -3.23
CA GLY A 234 -19.60 5.79 -4.69
C GLY A 234 -20.82 5.21 -5.42
N LEU A 235 -20.73 5.16 -6.75
CA LEU A 235 -21.80 4.66 -7.61
C LEU A 235 -22.05 3.16 -7.44
N ALA A 236 -20.98 2.36 -7.29
CA ALA A 236 -21.01 0.91 -7.18
C ALA A 236 -20.32 0.42 -5.89
N PRO A 237 -20.89 0.68 -4.70
CA PRO A 237 -20.27 0.36 -3.42
C PRO A 237 -20.13 -1.16 -3.15
N GLY A 238 -20.76 -2.02 -3.95
CA GLY A 238 -20.58 -3.46 -3.90
C GLY A 238 -19.37 -3.97 -4.69
N ALA A 239 -18.81 -3.16 -5.60
CA ALA A 239 -17.70 -3.58 -6.46
C ALA A 239 -16.37 -3.70 -5.71
N GLN A 240 -15.50 -4.60 -6.16
CA GLN A 240 -14.11 -4.68 -5.74
C GLN A 240 -13.23 -3.89 -6.70
N ILE A 241 -12.07 -3.43 -6.22
CA ILE A 241 -11.15 -2.55 -6.91
C ILE A 241 -9.81 -3.23 -7.07
N ILE A 242 -9.26 -3.14 -8.28
CA ILE A 242 -7.86 -3.43 -8.57
C ILE A 242 -7.22 -2.08 -8.90
N SER A 243 -6.33 -1.60 -8.04
CA SER A 243 -5.59 -0.37 -8.29
C SER A 243 -4.43 -0.66 -9.23
N VAL A 244 -4.27 0.13 -10.30
CA VAL A 244 -3.24 -0.10 -11.31
C VAL A 244 -2.55 1.23 -11.63
N HIS A 245 -1.25 1.34 -11.35
CA HIS A 245 -0.48 2.47 -11.82
C HIS A 245 -0.34 2.40 -13.35
N SER A 246 -0.70 3.48 -14.04
CA SER A 246 -0.73 3.62 -15.51
C SER A 246 0.56 3.22 -16.22
N ILE A 247 1.73 3.42 -15.61
CA ILE A 247 3.02 3.02 -16.19
C ILE A 247 3.17 1.48 -16.30
N TYR A 248 2.35 0.72 -15.58
CA TYR A 248 2.26 -0.73 -15.69
C TYR A 248 1.46 -1.17 -16.93
N CYS A 249 0.80 -0.24 -17.62
CA CYS A 249 -0.01 -0.49 -18.81
C CYS A 249 0.73 -0.23 -20.12
N GLU A 250 2.08 -0.19 -20.12
CA GLU A 250 2.90 -0.15 -21.36
C GLU A 250 2.46 -1.26 -22.36
N ASN A 251 1.86 -2.35 -21.86
CA ASN A 251 1.04 -3.26 -22.66
C ASN A 251 -0.30 -3.58 -21.96
N LEU A 252 -1.31 -2.75 -22.21
CA LEU A 252 -2.66 -2.86 -21.65
C LEU A 252 -3.29 -4.26 -21.86
N GLU A 253 -3.03 -4.93 -22.98
CA GLU A 253 -3.58 -6.26 -23.24
C GLU A 253 -3.03 -7.32 -22.28
N ASN A 254 -1.74 -7.25 -21.95
CA ASN A 254 -1.14 -8.15 -20.96
C ASN A 254 -1.63 -7.82 -19.55
N THR A 255 -1.77 -6.53 -19.23
CA THR A 255 -2.30 -6.10 -17.93
C THR A 255 -3.74 -6.56 -17.76
N VAL A 256 -4.59 -6.45 -18.79
CA VAL A 256 -5.97 -6.95 -18.76
C VAL A 256 -6.04 -8.47 -18.64
N LYS A 257 -5.15 -9.21 -19.33
CA LYS A 257 -5.06 -10.68 -19.17
C LYS A 257 -4.70 -11.07 -17.73
N ASN A 258 -3.70 -10.42 -17.15
CA ASN A 258 -3.29 -10.68 -15.77
C ASN A 258 -4.38 -10.27 -14.76
N ILE A 259 -5.12 -9.19 -15.03
CA ILE A 259 -6.27 -8.76 -14.22
C ILE A 259 -7.43 -9.77 -14.29
N GLY A 260 -7.66 -10.38 -15.45
CA GLY A 260 -8.73 -11.35 -15.66
C GLY A 260 -8.58 -12.65 -14.87
N ASP A 261 -7.37 -12.94 -14.38
CA ASP A 261 -7.07 -14.09 -13.54
C ASP A 261 -7.40 -13.86 -12.05
N PHE A 262 -7.68 -12.62 -11.65
CA PHE A 262 -8.14 -12.26 -10.29
C PHE A 262 -9.65 -12.40 -10.16
#